data_AF-A0AAJ0JPI7-F1
#
_entry.id   AF-A0AAJ0JPI7-F1
#
_cell.length_a   1.000
_cell.length_b   1.000
_cell.length_c   1.000
_cell.angle_alpha   90.00
_cell.angle_beta   90.00
_cell.angle_gamma   90.00
#
_symmetry.space_group_name_H-M   'P 1'
#
loop_
_entity.id
_entity.type
_entity.pdbx_description
1 polymer ?
#
loop_
_entity_poly.entity_id
_entity_poly.type
_entity_poly.pdbx_seq_one_letter_code
_entity_poly.pdbx_strand_id
1 'polypeptide(L)'
;MLLHILRKVPVAINGLALGIMTLSTLFYHLNMSNAGLCCFIISYLCVGLFILKSCIYPKDIMNELKNINIFAIFPALPMMLITMLAIINQSFAITSPVLIFLWFCAIAMHVTMMVIFCFYHIPHDRFTPPNTSWFVMFVGVGVIAETAPSFYKVMGDIAIVTGSM
;
A
#
# COMPACT_ATOMS: atom_id res chain seq x y z
N MET A 1 -23.79 -16.98 3.86
CA MET A 1 -22.44 -17.58 3.96
C MET A 1 -21.33 -16.57 3.59
N LEU A 2 -21.35 -15.99 2.39
CA LEU A 2 -20.31 -15.05 1.90
C LEU A 2 -20.08 -13.82 2.82
N LEU A 3 -21.15 -13.17 3.29
CA LEU A 3 -21.08 -12.02 4.21
C LEU A 3 -20.39 -12.36 5.56
N HIS A 4 -20.51 -13.61 6.01
CA HIS A 4 -19.92 -14.07 7.26
C HIS A 4 -18.41 -14.33 7.11
N ILE A 5 -17.99 -14.79 5.93
CA ILE A 5 -16.57 -14.94 5.56
C ILE A 5 -15.94 -13.55 5.40
N LEU A 6 -16.64 -12.63 4.73
CA LEU A 6 -16.15 -11.27 4.50
C LEU A 6 -15.85 -10.52 5.81
N ARG A 7 -16.68 -10.68 6.84
CA ARG A 7 -16.46 -10.07 8.15
C ARG A 7 -15.14 -10.51 8.80
N LYS A 8 -14.73 -11.77 8.56
CA LYS A 8 -13.50 -12.36 9.13
C LYS A 8 -12.23 -11.96 8.38
N VAL A 9 -12.30 -11.28 7.24
CA VAL A 9 -11.12 -10.88 6.47
C VAL A 9 -10.32 -9.84 7.25
N PRO A 10 -9.09 -10.13 7.71
CA PRO A 10 -8.33 -9.19 8.52
C PRO A 10 -7.82 -8.01 7.69
N VAL A 11 -7.62 -6.84 8.31
CA VAL A 11 -6.95 -5.69 7.67
C VAL A 11 -5.58 -6.06 7.09
N ALA A 12 -4.91 -7.08 7.66
CA ALA A 12 -3.64 -7.60 7.19
C ALA A 12 -3.65 -8.12 5.72
N ILE A 13 -4.83 -8.37 5.12
CA ILE A 13 -4.94 -8.73 3.70
C ILE A 13 -4.33 -7.68 2.75
N ASN A 14 -4.29 -6.40 3.17
CA ASN A 14 -3.65 -5.34 2.39
C ASN A 14 -2.13 -5.57 2.23
N GLY A 15 -1.48 -6.15 3.23
CA GLY A 15 -0.06 -6.54 3.15
C GLY A 15 0.17 -7.66 2.13
N LEU A 16 -0.73 -8.66 2.12
CA LEU A 16 -0.70 -9.73 1.10
C LEU A 16 -0.90 -9.15 -0.30
N ALA A 17 -1.87 -8.25 -0.48
CA ALA A 17 -2.11 -7.60 -1.76
C ALA A 17 -0.88 -6.82 -2.25
N LEU A 18 -0.26 -6.01 -1.39
CA LEU A 18 0.97 -5.29 -1.73
C LEU A 18 2.10 -6.24 -2.19
N GLY A 19 2.30 -7.35 -1.48
CA GLY A 19 3.31 -8.35 -1.85
C GLY A 19 3.05 -8.95 -3.24
N ILE A 20 1.80 -9.30 -3.52
CA ILE A 20 1.40 -9.85 -4.83
C ILE A 20 1.51 -8.79 -5.94
N MET A 21 1.18 -7.52 -5.66
CA MET A 21 1.32 -6.42 -6.62
C MET A 21 2.79 -6.14 -6.96
N THR A 22 3.67 -6.22 -5.96
CA THR A 22 5.11 -6.08 -6.16
C THR A 22 5.66 -7.26 -6.97
N LEU A 23 5.17 -8.48 -6.71
CA LEU A 23 5.49 -9.65 -7.52
C LEU A 23 4.99 -9.51 -8.98
N SER A 24 3.82 -8.91 -9.19
CA SER A 24 3.33 -8.56 -10.52
C SER A 24 4.30 -7.63 -11.26
N THR A 25 4.77 -6.58 -10.57
CA THR A 25 5.79 -5.65 -11.10
C THR A 25 7.06 -6.39 -11.52
N LEU A 26 7.55 -7.30 -10.67
CA LEU A 26 8.71 -8.13 -10.98
C LEU A 26 8.51 -8.98 -12.24
N PHE A 27 7.35 -9.64 -12.39
CA PHE A 27 7.07 -10.44 -13.59
C PHE A 27 6.99 -9.59 -14.86
N TYR A 28 6.47 -8.37 -14.79
CA TYR A 28 6.54 -7.44 -15.93
C TYR A 28 7.98 -7.07 -16.28
N HIS A 29 8.85 -6.82 -15.29
CA HIS A 29 10.28 -6.57 -15.53
C HIS A 29 11.02 -7.77 -16.14
N LEU A 30 10.60 -9.00 -15.81
CA LEU A 30 11.14 -10.24 -16.38
C LEU A 30 10.53 -10.59 -17.76
N ASN A 31 9.75 -9.69 -18.38
CA ASN A 31 9.01 -9.92 -19.63
C ASN A 31 8.01 -11.10 -19.56
N MET A 32 7.61 -11.52 -18.35
CA MET A 32 6.61 -12.56 -18.12
C MET A 32 5.21 -11.96 -17.97
N SER A 33 4.71 -11.31 -19.03
CA SER A 33 3.47 -10.52 -19.00
C SER A 33 2.25 -11.30 -18.47
N ASN A 34 2.07 -12.57 -18.88
CA ASN A 34 0.95 -13.40 -18.42
C ASN A 34 0.96 -13.62 -16.90
N ALA A 35 2.14 -13.94 -16.33
CA ALA A 35 2.28 -14.14 -14.89
C ALA A 35 2.08 -12.81 -14.13
N GLY A 36 2.62 -11.71 -14.69
CA GLY A 36 2.41 -10.36 -14.17
C GLY A 36 0.94 -10.00 -14.09
N LEU A 37 0.18 -10.25 -15.16
CA LEU A 37 -1.25 -9.97 -15.24
C LEU A 37 -2.06 -10.85 -14.26
N CYS A 38 -1.72 -12.13 -14.12
CA CYS A 38 -2.35 -13.00 -13.12
C CYS A 38 -2.16 -12.45 -11.69
N CYS A 39 -0.93 -12.09 -11.31
CA CYS A 39 -0.64 -11.50 -10.00
C CYS A 39 -1.36 -10.15 -9.82
N PHE A 40 -1.39 -9.31 -10.85
CA PHE A 40 -2.09 -8.02 -10.82
C PHE A 40 -3.58 -8.20 -10.46
N ILE A 41 -4.25 -9.13 -11.15
CA ILE A 41 -5.67 -9.44 -10.92
C ILE A 41 -5.89 -9.98 -9.50
N ILE A 42 -5.04 -10.89 -9.03
CA ILE A 42 -5.17 -11.47 -7.68
C ILE A 42 -5.03 -10.37 -6.61
N SER A 43 -4.03 -9.50 -6.73
CA SER A 43 -3.85 -8.39 -5.81
C SER A 43 -5.06 -7.44 -5.82
N TYR A 44 -5.56 -7.11 -7.02
CA TYR A 44 -6.74 -6.27 -7.18
C TYR A 44 -7.97 -6.89 -6.51
N LEU A 45 -8.18 -8.20 -6.65
CA LEU A 45 -9.26 -8.93 -5.97
C LEU A 45 -9.11 -8.91 -4.45
N CYS A 46 -7.89 -9.10 -3.92
CA CYS A 46 -7.64 -9.03 -2.48
C CYS A 46 -8.03 -7.68 -1.89
N VAL A 47 -7.67 -6.58 -2.56
CA VAL A 47 -8.05 -5.23 -2.11
C VAL A 47 -9.53 -4.96 -2.35
N GLY A 48 -10.12 -5.47 -3.43
CA GLY A 48 -11.55 -5.40 -3.67
C GLY A 48 -12.36 -6.04 -2.52
N LEU A 49 -11.91 -7.19 -2.00
CA LEU A 49 -12.50 -7.81 -0.81
C LEU A 49 -12.36 -6.93 0.44
N PHE A 50 -11.20 -6.29 0.63
CA PHE A 50 -10.98 -5.37 1.74
C PHE A 50 -11.87 -4.12 1.66
N ILE A 51 -12.00 -3.51 0.49
CA ILE A 51 -12.88 -2.35 0.26
C ILE A 51 -14.33 -2.75 0.51
N LEU A 52 -14.76 -3.93 0.03
CA LEU A 52 -16.10 -4.44 0.29
C LEU A 52 -16.37 -4.63 1.79
N LYS A 53 -15.39 -5.18 2.53
CA LYS A 53 -15.48 -5.26 4.00
C LYS A 53 -15.57 -3.85 4.62
N SER A 54 -14.78 -2.90 4.12
CA SER A 54 -14.76 -1.51 4.63
C SER A 54 -16.10 -0.81 4.46
N CYS A 55 -16.80 -1.04 3.35
CA CYS A 55 -18.12 -0.47 3.10
C CYS A 55 -19.23 -1.11 3.97
N ILE A 56 -19.18 -2.42 4.19
CA ILE A 56 -20.25 -3.16 4.89
C ILE A 56 -20.05 -3.13 6.42
N TYR A 57 -18.81 -3.26 6.89
CA TYR A 57 -18.46 -3.38 8.30
C TYR A 57 -17.39 -2.34 8.74
N PRO A 58 -17.64 -1.02 8.55
CA PRO A 58 -16.66 0.01 8.88
C PRO A 58 -16.29 0.02 10.38
N LYS A 59 -17.26 -0.30 11.25
CA LYS A 59 -17.05 -0.37 12.71
C LYS A 59 -16.07 -1.47 13.11
N ASP A 60 -16.11 -2.61 12.43
CA ASP A 60 -15.20 -3.73 12.72
C ASP A 60 -13.76 -3.35 12.33
N ILE A 61 -13.57 -2.71 11.17
CA ILE A 61 -12.25 -2.21 10.74
C ILE A 61 -11.73 -1.13 11.70
N MET A 62 -12.58 -0.18 12.09
CA MET A 62 -12.18 0.87 13.04
C MET A 62 -11.75 0.26 14.39
N ASN A 63 -12.37 -0.84 14.82
CA ASN A 63 -11.95 -1.54 16.02
C ASN A 63 -10.64 -2.30 15.83
N GLU A 64 -10.39 -2.91 14.67
CA GLU A 64 -9.11 -3.55 14.34
C GLU A 64 -7.96 -2.52 14.29
N LEU A 65 -8.20 -1.34 13.71
CA LEU A 65 -7.22 -0.26 13.57
C LEU A 65 -6.84 0.41 14.91
N LYS A 66 -7.58 0.17 16.00
CA LYS A 66 -7.16 0.60 17.35
C LYS A 66 -5.90 -0.14 17.82
N ASN A 67 -5.63 -1.32 17.26
CA ASN A 67 -4.39 -2.02 17.52
C ASN A 67 -3.26 -1.39 16.70
N ILE A 68 -2.25 -0.86 17.41
CA ILE A 68 -1.06 -0.23 16.83
C ILE A 68 -0.38 -1.08 15.74
N ASN A 69 -0.30 -2.40 15.93
CA ASN A 69 0.38 -3.29 14.98
C ASN A 69 -0.41 -3.44 13.69
N ILE A 70 -1.74 -3.49 13.80
CA ILE A 70 -2.64 -3.56 12.63
C ILE A 70 -2.63 -2.21 11.91
N PHE A 71 -2.64 -1.10 12.65
CA PHE A 71 -2.50 0.23 12.08
C PHE A 71 -1.15 0.40 11.36
N ALA A 72 -0.07 -0.15 11.88
CA ALA A 72 1.25 -0.11 11.24
C ALA A 72 1.30 -0.83 9.88
N ILE A 73 0.43 -1.83 9.68
CA ILE A 73 0.32 -2.59 8.41
C ILE A 73 -0.66 -1.92 7.44
N PHE A 74 -1.61 -1.12 7.93
CA PHE A 74 -2.64 -0.46 7.12
C PHE A 74 -2.12 0.37 5.93
N PRO A 75 -0.98 1.08 6.01
CA PRO A 75 -0.39 1.79 4.87
C PRO A 75 -0.04 0.89 3.68
N ALA A 76 -0.08 -0.44 3.81
CA ALA A 76 0.00 -1.35 2.68
C ALA A 76 -1.07 -1.10 1.62
N LEU A 77 -2.23 -0.56 1.99
CA LEU A 77 -3.28 -0.19 1.04
C LEU A 77 -2.85 0.95 0.10
N PRO A 78 -2.46 2.16 0.58
CA PRO A 78 -1.99 3.21 -0.31
C PRO A 78 -0.69 2.83 -1.04
N MET A 79 0.22 2.06 -0.42
CA MET A 79 1.40 1.54 -1.11
C MET A 79 1.04 0.63 -2.29
N MET A 80 0.08 -0.27 -2.11
CA MET A 80 -0.39 -1.13 -3.20
C MET A 80 -0.99 -0.30 -4.33
N LEU A 81 -1.72 0.77 -4.00
CA LEU A 81 -2.30 1.69 -4.99
C LEU A 81 -1.21 2.44 -5.78
N ILE A 82 -0.16 2.92 -5.10
CA ILE A 82 1.00 3.57 -5.72
C ILE A 82 1.64 2.61 -6.76
N THR A 83 1.91 1.36 -6.37
CA THR A 83 2.48 0.33 -7.26
C THR A 83 1.53 -0.03 -8.40
N MET A 84 0.23 -0.18 -8.12
CA MET A 84 -0.79 -0.47 -9.13
C MET A 84 -0.81 0.60 -10.23
N LEU A 85 -0.80 1.87 -9.85
CA LEU A 85 -0.77 2.99 -10.79
C LEU A 85 0.49 2.97 -11.66
N ALA A 86 1.65 2.64 -11.07
CA ALA A 86 2.90 2.51 -11.82
C ALA A 86 2.84 1.42 -12.89
N ILE A 87 2.29 0.25 -12.57
CA ILE A 87 2.08 -0.84 -13.54
C ILE A 87 1.13 -0.39 -14.64
N ILE A 88 0.03 0.31 -14.31
CA ILE A 88 -0.92 0.84 -15.31
C ILE A 88 -0.21 1.79 -16.29
N ASN A 89 0.65 2.66 -15.77
CA ASN A 89 1.39 3.59 -16.62
C ASN A 89 2.43 2.87 -17.49
N GLN A 90 3.23 1.98 -16.90
CA GLN A 90 4.39 1.37 -17.55
C GLN A 90 4.02 0.16 -18.43
N SER A 91 3.27 -0.80 -17.89
CA SER A 91 2.97 -2.07 -18.57
C SER A 91 1.77 -1.97 -19.51
N PHE A 92 0.77 -1.15 -19.17
CA PHE A 92 -0.41 -0.96 -20.01
C PHE A 92 -0.31 0.28 -20.93
N ALA A 93 0.77 1.05 -20.84
CA ALA A 93 1.01 2.27 -21.62
C ALA A 93 -0.12 3.30 -21.55
N ILE A 94 -0.87 3.34 -20.43
CA ILE A 94 -1.96 4.28 -20.20
C ILE A 94 -1.39 5.48 -19.44
N THR A 95 -0.91 6.48 -20.17
CA THR A 95 -0.46 7.74 -19.55
C THR A 95 -1.58 8.77 -19.61
N SER A 96 -2.01 9.26 -18.45
CA SER A 96 -3.03 10.30 -18.32
C SER A 96 -2.72 11.24 -17.17
N PRO A 97 -3.02 12.55 -17.28
CA PRO A 97 -2.95 13.49 -16.16
C PRO A 97 -3.72 13.02 -14.93
N VAL A 98 -4.82 12.28 -15.14
CA VAL A 98 -5.61 11.68 -14.05
C VAL A 98 -4.80 10.65 -13.27
N LEU A 99 -3.95 9.88 -13.95
CA LEU A 99 -3.13 8.85 -13.31
C LEU A 99 -2.04 9.46 -12.44
N ILE A 100 -1.41 10.54 -12.92
CA ILE A 100 -0.43 11.34 -12.15
C ILE A 100 -1.10 11.91 -10.90
N PHE A 101 -2.30 12.50 -11.05
CA PHE A 101 -3.06 13.04 -9.93
C PHE A 101 -3.40 11.95 -8.88
N LEU A 102 -3.88 10.79 -9.33
CA LEU A 102 -4.17 9.66 -8.44
C LEU A 102 -2.91 9.15 -7.71
N TRP A 103 -1.76 9.15 -8.38
CA TRP A 103 -0.49 8.74 -7.78
C TRP A 103 -0.08 9.71 -6.67
N PHE A 104 -0.15 11.03 -6.89
CA PHE A 104 0.08 12.02 -5.84
C PHE A 104 -0.91 11.91 -4.68
N CYS A 105 -2.19 11.67 -4.95
CA CYS A 105 -3.20 11.44 -3.91
C CYS A 105 -2.87 10.20 -3.06
N ALA A 106 -2.41 9.12 -3.69
CA ALA A 106 -2.02 7.90 -2.97
C ALA A 106 -0.79 8.13 -2.08
N ILE A 107 0.19 8.90 -2.56
CA ILE A 107 1.36 9.32 -1.76
C ILE A 107 0.93 10.17 -0.58
N ALA A 108 0.10 11.19 -0.81
CA ALA A 108 -0.39 12.06 0.25
C ALA A 108 -1.15 11.27 1.33
N MET A 109 -1.96 10.29 0.92
CA MET A 109 -2.65 9.37 1.83
C MET A 109 -1.66 8.55 2.66
N HIS A 110 -0.61 7.99 2.04
CA HIS A 110 0.43 7.24 2.74
C HIS A 110 1.19 8.11 3.75
N VAL A 111 1.66 9.29 3.33
CA VAL A 111 2.37 10.23 4.21
C VAL A 111 1.50 10.67 5.38
N THR A 112 0.21 10.91 5.15
CA THR A 112 -0.74 11.26 6.23
C THR A 112 -0.82 10.15 7.27
N MET A 113 -0.91 8.88 6.85
CA MET A 113 -0.91 7.75 7.78
C MET A 113 0.39 7.65 8.57
N MET A 114 1.53 7.88 7.92
CA MET A 114 2.85 7.87 8.56
C MET A 114 2.98 8.97 9.61
N VAL A 115 2.52 10.18 9.29
CA VAL A 115 2.51 11.32 10.23
C VAL A 115 1.61 11.01 11.44
N ILE A 116 0.41 10.48 11.21
CA ILE A 116 -0.51 10.07 12.29
C ILE A 116 0.14 8.99 13.17
N PHE A 117 0.80 8.00 12.57
CA PHE A 117 1.52 6.97 13.32
C PHE A 117 2.59 7.58 14.23
N CYS A 118 3.42 8.46 13.67
CA CYS A 118 4.50 9.10 14.39
C CYS A 118 4.02 9.96 15.56
N PHE A 119 2.96 10.76 15.37
CA PHE A 119 2.47 11.64 16.43
C PHE A 119 1.70 10.91 17.54
N TYR A 120 0.88 9.92 17.20
CA TYR A 120 0.02 9.28 18.19
C TYR A 120 0.67 8.10 18.90
N HIS A 121 1.53 7.35 18.22
CA HIS A 121 1.99 6.05 18.73
C HIS A 121 3.43 6.07 19.26
N ILE A 122 4.36 6.81 18.62
CA ILE A 122 5.76 6.90 19.08
C ILE A 122 5.88 7.50 20.50
N PRO A 123 5.18 8.59 20.87
CA PRO A 123 5.35 9.20 22.19
C PRO A 123 4.71 8.40 23.32
N HIS A 124 3.69 7.60 23.00
CA HIS A 124 2.87 6.87 23.97
C HIS A 124 3.53 5.54 24.39
N ASP A 125 4.33 4.95 23.51
CA ASP A 125 4.79 3.57 23.65
C ASP A 125 6.30 3.43 23.91
N ARG A 126 6.86 4.31 24.76
CA ARG A 126 8.31 4.38 25.02
C ARG A 126 8.91 3.13 25.67
N PHE A 127 8.07 2.20 26.12
CA PHE A 127 8.47 1.01 26.88
C PHE A 127 8.27 -0.30 26.12
N THR A 128 7.59 -0.31 24.98
CA THR A 128 7.55 -1.50 24.12
C THR A 128 8.57 -1.37 23.00
N PRO A 129 9.39 -2.41 22.77
CA PRO A 129 10.30 -2.39 21.64
C PRO A 129 9.50 -2.41 20.34
N PRO A 130 9.94 -1.65 19.31
CA PRO A 130 9.31 -1.68 18.00
C PRO A 130 9.36 -3.10 17.44
N ASN A 131 8.26 -3.55 16.83
CA ASN A 131 8.18 -4.86 16.20
C ASN A 131 8.23 -4.75 14.67
N THR A 132 8.24 -5.90 14.01
CA THR A 132 8.33 -5.98 12.54
C THR A 132 7.16 -5.32 11.80
N SER A 133 6.00 -5.15 12.44
CA SER A 133 4.85 -4.47 11.83
C SER A 133 5.11 -2.98 11.64
N TRP A 134 5.88 -2.35 12.53
CA TRP A 134 6.23 -0.93 12.44
C TRP A 134 7.06 -0.64 11.19
N PHE A 135 7.88 -1.60 10.75
CA PHE A 135 8.69 -1.47 9.55
C PHE A 135 7.82 -1.26 8.29
N VAL A 136 6.64 -1.89 8.22
CA VAL A 136 5.73 -1.76 7.07
C VAL A 136 5.30 -0.32 6.84
N MET A 137 5.16 0.48 7.91
CA MET A 137 4.82 1.90 7.81
C MET A 137 5.86 2.70 7.01
N PHE A 138 7.15 2.41 7.19
CA PHE A 138 8.24 3.21 6.65
C PHE A 138 8.77 2.73 5.30
N VAL A 139 8.52 1.47 4.94
CA VAL A 139 8.93 0.90 3.64
C VAL A 139 8.29 1.64 2.45
N GLY A 140 7.18 2.35 2.66
CA GLY A 140 6.52 3.09 1.59
C GLY A 140 7.35 4.21 0.96
N VAL A 141 8.36 4.73 1.65
CA VAL A 141 9.34 5.66 1.05
C VAL A 141 10.08 4.99 -0.11
N GLY A 142 10.46 3.72 0.04
CA GLY A 142 11.06 2.93 -1.05
C GLY A 142 10.08 2.73 -2.21
N VAL A 143 8.81 2.41 -1.92
CA VAL A 143 7.78 2.24 -2.96
C VAL A 143 7.57 3.53 -3.76
N ILE A 144 7.63 4.69 -3.12
CA ILE A 144 7.57 5.99 -3.80
C ILE A 144 8.79 6.16 -4.72
N ALA A 145 9.99 5.85 -4.24
CA ALA A 145 11.21 5.93 -5.03
C ALA A 145 11.16 5.02 -6.27
N GLU A 146 10.72 3.77 -6.11
CA GLU A 146 10.62 2.80 -7.20
C GLU A 146 9.60 3.21 -8.28
N THR A 147 8.49 3.84 -7.88
CA THR A 147 7.41 4.21 -8.82
C THR A 147 7.57 5.61 -9.43
N ALA A 148 8.37 6.48 -8.83
CA ALA A 148 8.57 7.85 -9.28
C ALA A 148 9.11 8.01 -10.72
N PRO A 149 10.01 7.15 -11.24
CA PRO A 149 10.48 7.26 -12.63
C PRO A 149 9.35 7.21 -13.67
N SER A 150 8.25 6.53 -13.35
CA SER A 150 7.07 6.42 -14.21
C SER A 150 6.20 7.69 -14.21
N PHE A 151 6.33 8.57 -13.22
CA PHE A 151 5.46 9.74 -13.06
C PHE A 151 6.24 11.04 -12.93
N TYR A 152 7.02 11.17 -11.86
CA TYR A 152 7.76 12.38 -11.52
C TYR A 152 9.06 12.04 -10.80
N LYS A 153 10.16 11.90 -11.56
CA LYS A 153 11.46 11.43 -11.06
C LYS A 153 11.96 12.18 -9.82
N VAL A 154 11.75 13.49 -9.75
CA VAL A 154 12.20 14.33 -8.62
C VAL A 154 11.63 13.85 -7.28
N MET A 155 10.40 13.32 -7.26
CA MET A 155 9.82 12.76 -6.03
C MET A 155 10.54 11.50 -5.56
N GLY A 156 11.10 10.72 -6.48
CA GLY A 156 11.90 9.56 -6.14
C GLY A 156 13.24 9.95 -5.52
N ASP A 157 13.89 10.98 -6.07
CA ASP A 157 15.15 11.50 -5.52
C ASP A 157 14.94 12.01 -4.08
N ILE A 158 13.83 12.71 -3.80
CA ILE A 158 13.46 13.16 -2.44
C ILE A 158 13.21 11.96 -1.52
N ALA A 159 12.49 10.95 -1.99
CA ALA A 159 12.20 9.74 -1.21
C ALA A 159 13.48 8.99 -0.83
N ILE A 160 14.43 8.82 -1.76
CA ILE A 160 15.72 8.16 -1.50
C ILE A 160 16.51 8.92 -0.44
N VAL A 161 16.59 10.25 -0.55
CA VAL A 161 17.31 11.08 0.43
C VAL A 161 16.65 10.97 1.81
N THR A 162 15.32 11.04 1.87
CA THR A 162 14.59 10.94 3.14
C THR A 162 14.75 9.56 3.79
N GLY A 163 14.73 8.49 2.99
CA GLY A 163 14.87 7.11 3.48
C GLY A 163 16.30 6.69 3.84
N SER A 164 17.30 7.51 3.52
CA SER A 164 18.72 7.23 3.81
C SER A 164 19.29 8.07 4.96
N MET A 165 18.53 9.03 5.50
CA MET A 165 18.85 9.75 6.74
C MET A 165 18.42 8.98 7.97
#